data_AF-A0A815X4J8-F1
#
_entry.id   AF-A0A815X4J8-F1
#
_cell.length_a   1.000
_cell.length_b   1.000
_cell.length_c   1.000
_cell.angle_alpha   90.00
_cell.angle_beta   90.00
_cell.angle_gamma   90.00
#
_symmetry.space_group_name_H-M   'P 1'
#
loop_
_entity.id
_entity.type
_entity.pdbx_description
1 polymer ?
#
loop_
_entity_poly.entity_id
_entity_poly.type
_entity_poly.pdbx_seq_one_letter_code
_entity_poly.pdbx_strand_id
1 'polypeptide(L)' 'IDARNLAIIFGPTLIWDSKASLQSNLVDNPEKIRIIESFILYVCLHVFIIIFKC' A
#
# COMPACT_ATOMS: atom_id res chain seq x y z
N ILE A 1 10.43 7.59 6.85
CA ILE A 1 8.97 7.54 6.56
C ILE A 1 8.54 6.10 6.72
N ASP A 2 7.45 5.84 7.45
CA ASP A 2 6.95 4.49 7.72
C ASP A 2 6.08 3.99 6.56
N ALA A 3 6.30 2.74 6.10
CA ALA A 3 5.59 2.12 4.99
C ALA A 3 4.08 2.00 5.27
N ARG A 4 3.72 1.76 6.53
CA ARG A 4 2.33 1.70 6.97
C ARG A 4 1.63 3.04 6.87
N ASN A 5 2.31 4.13 7.23
CA ASN A 5 1.75 5.48 7.11
C ASN A 5 1.50 5.86 5.64
N LEU A 6 2.41 5.50 4.74
CA LEU A 6 2.18 5.63 3.29
C LEU A 6 0.96 4.81 2.85
N ALA A 7 0.85 3.56 3.31
CA ALA A 7 -0.24 2.68 2.93
C ALA A 7 -1.63 3.16 3.39
N ILE A 8 -1.71 3.81 4.56
CA ILE A 8 -2.96 4.43 5.04
C ILE A 8 -3.38 5.59 4.11
N ILE A 9 -2.43 6.46 3.75
CA ILE A 9 -2.72 7.65 2.93
C ILE A 9 -3.10 7.24 1.50
N PHE A 10 -2.37 6.30 0.91
CA PHE A 10 -2.50 5.96 -0.51
C PHE A 10 -3.39 4.74 -0.78
N GLY A 11 -3.65 3.89 0.21
CA GLY A 11 -4.47 2.67 0.08
C GLY A 11 -5.84 2.90 -0.57
N PRO A 12 -6.64 3.88 -0.09
CA PRO A 12 -7.94 4.18 -0.67
C PRO A 12 -7.87 4.67 -2.12
N THR A 13 -6.82 5.44 -2.48
CA THR A 13 -6.65 5.99 -3.83
C THR A 13 -6.13 4.96 -4.83
N LEU A 14 -5.20 4.09 -4.40
CA LEU A 14 -4.58 3.09 -5.27
C LEU A 14 -5.45 1.85 -5.47
N ILE A 15 -6.30 1.52 -4.50
CA ILE A 15 -7.18 0.35 -4.57
C ILE A 15 -8.64 0.82 -4.65
N TRP A 16 -9.08 1.02 -5.88
CA TRP A 16 -10.48 1.25 -6.19
C TRP A 16 -11.27 -0.06 -6.11
N ASP A 17 -12.28 -0.10 -5.25
CA ASP A 17 -13.22 -1.22 -5.21
C ASP A 17 -14.50 -0.79 -5.95
N SER A 18 -14.72 -1.37 -7.13
CA SER A 18 -15.87 -1.04 -7.99
C SER A 18 -17.21 -1.50 -7.42
N LYS A 19 -17.20 -2.38 -6.41
CA LYS A 19 -18.38 -2.87 -5.72
C LYS A 19 -18.58 -2.25 -4.33
N ALA A 20 -17.60 -1.47 -3.87
CA ALA A 20 -17.69 -0.77 -2.61
C ALA A 20 -18.70 0.38 -2.69
N SER A 21 -19.62 0.43 -1.73
CA SER A 21 -20.43 1.62 -1.50
C SER A 21 -19.53 2.77 -1.03
N LEU A 22 -19.99 4.02 -1.18
CA LEU A 22 -19.24 5.19 -0.72
C LEU A 22 -18.81 5.06 0.76
N GLN A 23 -19.64 4.40 1.58
CA GLN A 23 -19.34 4.08 2.98
C GLN A 23 -18.22 3.05 3.13
N SER A 24 -18.19 1.97 2.34
CA SER A 24 -17.11 0.98 2.44
C SER A 24 -15.78 1.45 1.84
N ASN A 25 -15.78 2.55 1.06
CA ASN A 25 -14.56 3.25 0.65
C ASN A 25 -14.05 4.25 1.70
N LEU A 26 -14.92 4.74 2.58
CA LEU A 26 -14.59 5.64 3.69
C LEU A 26 -14.15 4.89 4.96
N VAL A 27 -14.60 3.64 5.13
CA VAL A 27 -14.11 2.77 6.21
C VAL A 27 -12.71 2.31 5.85
N ASP A 28 -11.75 2.57 6.75
CA ASP A 28 -10.40 2.03 6.68
C ASP A 28 -10.45 0.53 6.42
N ASN A 29 -10.10 0.13 5.20
CA ASN A 29 -10.05 -1.28 4.84
C ASN A 29 -8.64 -1.79 5.17
N PRO A 30 -8.45 -2.52 6.29
CA PRO A 30 -7.14 -2.96 6.73
C PRO A 30 -6.44 -3.88 5.73
N GLU A 31 -7.19 -4.55 4.84
CA GLU A 31 -6.59 -5.36 3.78
C GLU A 31 -5.93 -4.49 2.71
N LYS A 32 -6.58 -3.39 2.29
CA LYS A 32 -6.00 -2.44 1.34
C LYS A 32 -4.68 -1.87 1.86
N ILE A 33 -4.66 -1.51 3.15
CA ILE A 33 -3.47 -1.01 3.83
C ILE A 33 -2.36 -2.08 3.82
N ARG A 34 -2.66 -3.32 4.20
CA ARG A 34 -1.66 -4.42 4.20
C ARG A 34 -1.09 -4.71 2.81
N ILE A 35 -1.91 -4.66 1.77
CA ILE A 35 -1.47 -4.87 0.38
C ILE A 35 -0.46 -3.80 -0.02
N ILE A 36 -0.80 -2.52 0.19
CA ILE A 36 0.08 -1.41 -0.18
C ILE A 36 1.35 -1.41 0.68
N GLU A 37 1.25 -1.68 1.99
CA GLU A 37 2.39 -1.79 2.89
C GLU A 37 3.37 -2.89 2.41
N SER A 38 2.84 -4.07 2.08
CA SER A 38 3.64 -5.19 1.56
C SER A 38 4.30 -4.86 0.23
N PHE A 39 3.58 -4.16 -0.66
CA PHE A 39 4.10 -3.73 -1.94
C PHE A 39 5.26 -2.73 -1.79
N ILE A 40 5.12 -1.74 -0.90
CA ILE A 40 6.17 -0.75 -0.61
C ILE A 40 7.43 -1.47 -0.09
N LEU A 41 7.27 -2.36 0.89
CA LEU A 41 8.40 -3.13 1.45
C LEU A 41 9.09 -3.99 0.39
N TYR A 42 8.33 -4.64 -0.48
CA TYR A 42 8.88 -5.42 -1.59
C TYR A 42 9.71 -4.55 -2.53
N VAL A 43 9.18 -3.40 -2.96
CA VAL A 43 9.90 -2.48 -3.86
C VAL A 43 11.17 -1.96 -3.20
N CYS A 44 11.12 -1.56 -1.93
CA CYS A 44 12.29 -1.11 -1.19
C CYS A 44 13.37 -2.19 -1.11
N LEU A 45 12.98 -3.44 -0.81
CA LEU A 45 13.91 -4.57 -0.77
C LEU A 45 14.51 -4.85 -2.16
N HIS A 46 13.67 -4.84 -3.20
CA HIS A 46 14.10 -5.11 -4.57
C HIS A 46 15.09 -4.05 -5.08
N VAL A 47 14.83 -2.77 -4.80
CA VAL A 47 15.73 -1.66 -5.12
C VAL A 47 17.03 -1.76 -4.33
N PHE A 48 16.96 -2.10 -3.03
CA PHE A 48 18.16 -2.34 -2.22
C PHE A 48 19.03 -3.45 -2.82
N ILE A 49 18.42 -4.57 -3.23
CA ILE A 49 19.14 -5.67 -3.87
C ILE A 49 19.78 -5.20 -5.19
N ILE A 50 19.08 -4.44 -6.04
CA ILE A 50 19.66 -3.96 -7.30
C ILE A 50 20.87 -3.05 -7.04
N ILE A 51 20.75 -2.09 -6.13
CA ILE A 51 21.79 -1.08 -5.90
C ILE A 51 23.02 -1.67 -5.23
N PHE A 52 22.85 -2.54 -4.21
CA PHE A 52 23.95 -3.06 -3.40
C PHE A 52 24.56 -4.36 -3.93
N LYS A 53 24.00 -4.92 -5.01
CA LYS A 53 24.53 -6.11 -5.68
C LYS A 53 25.31 -5.78 -6.96
N CYS A 54 25.51 -4.48 -7.24
CA CYS A 54 26.43 -3.95 -8.26
C CYS A 54 27.85 -3.74 -7.70
#